data_AF-A0A7X4BYS8-F1
#
_entry.id   AF-A0A7X4BYS8-F1
#
_cell.length_a   1.000
_cell.length_b   1.000
_cell.length_c   1.000
_cell.angle_alpha   90.00
_cell.angle_beta   90.00
_cell.angle_gamma   90.00
#
_symmetry.space_group_name_H-M   'P 1'
#
loop_
_entity.id
_entity.type
_entity.pdbx_description
1 polymer ?
#
loop_
_entity_poly.entity_id
_entity_poly.type
_entity_poly.pdbx_seq_one_letter_code
_entity_poly.pdbx_strand_id
1 'polypeptide(L)'
;MLDPRQAGSSSLVTFPDDFKDRLVRFKEASGLSWRTLAKELGVQPHRLREWRRGVMPNTTHLIQLLRLAERLGLGELLVCQVSQEKV
;
A
#
# COMPACT_ATOMS: atom_id res chain seq x y z
N MET A 1 37.36 0.48 -13.81
CA MET A 1 36.40 1.39 -14.47
C MET A 1 35.09 1.30 -13.71
N LEU A 2 35.07 1.92 -12.54
CA LEU A 2 33.88 2.18 -11.72
C LEU A 2 33.77 3.72 -11.74
N ASP A 3 32.64 4.27 -12.19
CA ASP A 3 31.66 5.00 -11.38
C ASP A 3 30.74 5.75 -12.40
N PRO A 4 29.49 6.15 -12.08
CA PRO A 4 29.10 6.64 -10.76
C PRO A 4 27.68 6.28 -10.29
N ARG A 5 27.55 6.34 -8.96
CA ARG A 5 26.32 6.72 -8.25
C ARG A 5 25.60 7.86 -9.00
N GLN A 6 24.26 7.86 -8.97
CA GLN A 6 23.32 8.93 -9.37
C GLN A 6 22.45 8.63 -10.61
N ALA A 7 21.44 7.79 -10.41
CA ALA A 7 20.07 8.24 -10.70
C ALA A 7 19.47 8.52 -9.32
N GLY A 8 19.34 9.76 -8.84
CA GLY A 8 18.84 10.91 -9.57
C GLY A 8 17.34 10.96 -9.33
N SER A 9 16.99 11.52 -8.18
CA SER A 9 15.65 11.86 -7.72
C SER A 9 14.76 12.37 -8.85
N SER A 10 13.69 11.64 -9.17
CA SER A 10 12.47 12.27 -9.64
C SER A 10 11.47 12.23 -8.50
N SER A 11 11.34 13.38 -7.84
CA SER A 11 10.15 13.79 -7.09
C SER A 11 8.93 13.77 -8.00
N LEU A 12 8.41 12.58 -8.24
CA LEU A 12 6.99 12.37 -8.39
C LEU A 12 6.60 11.65 -7.11
N VAL A 13 5.56 12.12 -6.44
CA VAL A 13 4.83 11.30 -5.47
C VAL A 13 4.10 10.22 -6.27
N THR A 14 4.86 9.37 -6.97
CA THR A 14 4.38 8.13 -7.53
C THR A 14 4.39 7.19 -6.35
N PHE A 15 3.22 6.91 -5.80
CA PHE A 15 3.09 5.79 -4.86
C PHE A 15 3.79 4.59 -5.52
N PRO A 16 4.80 4.01 -4.87
CA PRO A 16 5.68 3.06 -5.52
C PRO A 16 4.87 1.87 -6.04
N ASP A 17 5.33 1.28 -7.13
CA ASP A 17 4.81 0.02 -7.72
C ASP A 17 4.62 -1.10 -6.66
N ASP A 18 5.24 -0.91 -5.51
CA ASP A 18 5.17 -1.66 -4.26
C ASP A 18 3.78 -1.62 -3.56
N PHE A 19 2.84 -0.74 -3.92
CA PHE A 19 1.49 -0.73 -3.30
C PHE A 19 0.79 -2.08 -3.43
N LYS A 20 0.94 -2.74 -4.58
CA LYS A 20 0.37 -4.09 -4.80
C LYS A 20 0.98 -5.11 -3.83
N ASP A 21 2.28 -5.03 -3.58
CA ASP A 21 3.03 -5.93 -2.70
C ASP A 21 2.63 -5.70 -1.24
N ARG A 22 2.55 -4.43 -0.83
CA ARG A 22 2.07 -4.02 0.49
C ARG A 22 0.64 -4.44 0.75
N LEU A 23 -0.25 -4.31 -0.23
CA LEU A 23 -1.63 -4.76 -0.12
C LEU A 23 -1.71 -6.28 0.08
N VAL A 24 -0.85 -7.05 -0.61
CA VAL A 24 -0.74 -8.50 -0.43
C VAL A 24 -0.21 -8.83 0.97
N ARG A 25 0.88 -8.20 1.41
CA ARG A 25 1.45 -8.40 2.76
C ARG A 25 0.46 -8.03 3.86
N PHE A 26 -0.27 -6.93 3.70
CA PHE A 26 -1.34 -6.54 4.61
C PHE A 26 -2.46 -7.59 4.66
N LYS A 27 -2.88 -8.11 3.50
CA LYS A 27 -3.87 -9.20 3.43
C LYS A 27 -3.36 -10.47 4.11
N GLU A 28 -2.08 -10.80 3.99
CA GLU A 28 -1.47 -11.97 4.62
C GLU A 28 -1.34 -11.79 6.14
N ALA A 29 -0.85 -10.64 6.59
CA ALA A 29 -0.69 -10.30 8.00
C ALA A 29 -2.04 -10.15 8.72
N SER A 30 -3.06 -9.63 8.05
CA SER A 30 -4.42 -9.54 8.61
C SER A 30 -5.14 -10.89 8.70
N GLY A 31 -4.65 -11.92 8.00
CA GLY A 31 -5.34 -13.22 7.91
C GLY A 31 -6.69 -13.16 7.17
N LEU A 32 -7.06 -12.01 6.59
CA LEU A 32 -8.35 -11.82 5.96
C LEU A 32 -8.35 -12.36 4.53
N SER A 33 -9.47 -12.94 4.10
CA SER A 33 -9.68 -13.23 2.69
C SER A 33 -9.93 -11.96 1.88
N TRP A 34 -9.58 -11.94 0.59
CA TRP A 34 -9.86 -10.80 -0.29
C TRP A 34 -11.34 -10.38 -0.31
N ARG A 35 -12.28 -11.33 -0.17
CA ARG A 35 -13.71 -11.04 -0.07
C ARG A 35 -14.07 -10.33 1.23
N THR A 36 -13.47 -10.77 2.34
CA THR A 36 -13.65 -10.14 3.65
C THR A 36 -13.04 -8.75 3.65
N LEU A 37 -11.84 -8.59 3.10
CA LEU A 37 -11.21 -7.28 2.94
C LEU A 37 -12.08 -6.33 2.11
N ALA A 38 -12.66 -6.80 1.01
CA ALA A 38 -13.58 -6.01 0.20
C ALA A 38 -14.79 -5.53 1.02
N LYS A 39 -15.37 -6.44 1.81
CA LYS A 39 -16.51 -6.16 2.69
C LYS A 39 -16.16 -5.14 3.78
N GLU A 40 -15.02 -5.31 4.44
CA GLU A 40 -14.54 -4.40 5.49
C GLU A 40 -14.25 -2.99 4.94
N LEU A 41 -13.73 -2.91 3.72
CA LEU A 41 -13.47 -1.64 3.03
C LEU A 41 -14.71 -1.04 2.37
N GLY A 42 -15.84 -1.77 2.34
CA GLY A 42 -17.04 -1.37 1.60
C GLY A 42 -16.84 -1.26 0.09
N VAL A 43 -15.83 -1.94 -0.47
CA VAL A 43 -15.52 -1.93 -1.90
C VAL A 43 -15.98 -3.22 -2.57
N GLN A 44 -16.27 -3.14 -3.86
CA GLN A 44 -16.57 -4.36 -4.62
C GLN A 44 -15.29 -5.19 -4.85
N PRO A 45 -15.36 -6.54 -4.88
CA PRO A 45 -14.20 -7.40 -5.10
C PRO A 45 -13.45 -7.13 -6.41
N HIS A 46 -14.16 -6.63 -7.45
CA HIS A 46 -13.53 -6.26 -8.71
C HIS A 46 -12.51 -5.11 -8.52
N ARG A 47 -12.78 -4.14 -7.62
CA ARG A 47 -11.86 -3.03 -7.32
C ARG A 47 -10.55 -3.53 -6.73
N LEU A 48 -10.60 -4.48 -5.79
CA LEU A 48 -9.38 -5.11 -5.26
C LEU A 48 -8.58 -5.82 -6.35
N ARG A 49 -9.26 -6.43 -7.33
CA ARG A 49 -8.58 -7.04 -8.48
C ARG A 49 -7.87 -5.99 -9.34
N GLU A 50 -8.46 -4.82 -9.54
CA GLU A 50 -7.82 -3.69 -10.22
C GLU A 50 -6.60 -3.18 -9.44
N TRP A 51 -6.70 -3.07 -8.11
CA TRP A 51 -5.58 -2.62 -7.27
C TRP A 51 -4.38 -3.56 -7.33
N ARG A 52 -4.63 -4.88 -7.35
CA ARG A 52 -3.56 -5.87 -7.57
C ARG A 52 -2.95 -5.83 -8.97
N ARG A 53 -3.65 -5.24 -9.93
CA ARG A 53 -3.16 -5.01 -11.31
C ARG A 53 -2.43 -3.68 -11.46
N GLY A 54 -2.34 -2.87 -10.39
CA GLY A 54 -1.66 -1.57 -10.39
C GLY A 54 -2.59 -0.37 -10.57
N VAL A 55 -3.91 -0.56 -10.60
CA VAL A 55 -4.85 0.57 -10.64
C VAL A 55 -4.98 1.17 -9.24
N MET A 56 -4.73 2.48 -9.09
CA MET A 56 -4.77 3.09 -7.77
C MET A 56 -6.20 3.14 -7.18
N PRO A 57 -6.34 2.95 -5.85
CA PRO A 57 -7.57 3.30 -5.16
C PRO A 57 -7.76 4.82 -5.14
N ASN A 58 -9.01 5.27 -5.20
CA ASN A 58 -9.34 6.66 -4.86
C ASN A 58 -9.03 6.96 -3.39
N THR A 59 -8.86 8.25 -3.07
CA THR A 59 -8.55 8.76 -1.73
C THR A 59 -9.45 8.18 -0.63
N THR A 60 -10.75 8.06 -0.88
CA THR A 60 -11.70 7.44 0.07
C THR A 60 -11.32 6.01 0.41
N HIS A 61 -10.97 5.20 -0.59
CA HIS A 61 -10.59 3.81 -0.39
C HIS A 61 -9.24 3.67 0.32
N LEU A 62 -8.29 4.57 0.03
CA LEU A 62 -7.02 4.66 0.74
C LEU A 62 -7.24 4.98 2.22
N ILE A 63 -8.10 5.94 2.55
CA ILE A 63 -8.43 6.28 3.94
C ILE A 63 -9.10 5.10 4.65
N GLN A 64 -10.04 4.40 4.01
CA GLN A 64 -10.66 3.20 4.58
C GLN A 64 -9.65 2.09 4.82
N LEU A 65 -8.73 1.88 3.88
CA LEU A 65 -7.67 0.90 4.00
C LEU A 65 -6.71 1.23 5.14
N LEU A 66 -6.29 2.48 5.27
CA LEU A 66 -5.46 2.94 6.39
C LEU A 66 -6.19 2.77 7.72
N ARG A 67 -7.46 3.18 7.82
CA ARG A 67 -8.25 3.01 9.05
C ARG A 67 -8.41 1.54 9.44
N LEU A 68 -8.64 0.66 8.48
CA LEU A 68 -8.73 -0.77 8.73
C LEU A 68 -7.37 -1.31 9.21
N ALA A 69 -6.28 -0.89 8.59
CA ALA A 69 -4.95 -1.31 8.97
C ALA A 69 -4.56 -0.83 10.37
N GLU A 70 -4.88 0.41 10.74
CA GLU A 70 -4.71 0.95 12.09
C GLU A 70 -5.50 0.13 13.12
N ARG A 71 -6.75 -0.24 12.82
CA ARG A 71 -7.57 -1.10 13.71
C ARG A 71 -6.98 -2.49 13.92
N LEU A 72 -6.19 -2.98 12.96
CA LEU A 72 -5.52 -4.28 13.03
C LEU A 72 -4.07 -4.16 13.55
N GLY A 73 -3.56 -2.95 13.80
CA GLY A 73 -2.16 -2.72 14.16
C GLY A 73 -1.17 -2.95 13.01
N LEU A 74 -1.62 -2.85 11.77
CA LEU A 74 -0.88 -3.15 10.54
C LEU A 74 -0.68 -1.92 9.63
N GLY A 75 -0.93 -0.70 10.12
CA GLY A 75 -0.81 0.53 9.34
C GLY A 75 0.57 0.73 8.71
N GLU A 76 1.62 0.32 9.43
CA GLU A 76 3.01 0.41 8.98
C GLU A 76 3.32 -0.40 7.72
N LEU A 77 2.55 -1.44 7.42
CA LEU A 77 2.72 -2.24 6.20
C LEU A 77 2.25 -1.51 4.95
N LEU A 78 1.32 -0.54 5.10
CA LEU A 78 0.74 0.21 4.00
C LEU A 78 1.39 1.58 3.82
N VAL A 79 1.88 2.19 4.91
CA VAL A 79 2.54 3.49 4.87
C VAL A 79 3.96 3.34 4.32
N CYS A 80 4.35 4.21 3.38
CA CYS A 80 5.75 4.35 2.99
C CYS A 80 6.49 4.87 4.20
N GLN A 81 7.21 3.98 4.91
CA GLN A 81 8.12 4.38 5.98
C GLN A 81 9.11 5.38 5.36
N VAL A 82 8.83 6.66 5.55
CA VAL A 82 9.87 7.67 5.57
C VAL A 82 10.62 7.32 6.84
N SER A 83 11.74 6.60 6.70
CA SER A 83 12.69 6.40 7.79
C SER A 83 12.97 7.77 8.39
N GLN A 84 12.36 8.04 9.54
CA GLN A 84 12.78 9.13 10.42
C GLN A 84 14.12 8.69 10.97
N GLU A 85 15.18 9.08 10.27
CA GLU A 85 16.55 8.95 10.75
C GLU A 85 16.68 9.81 12.01
N LYS A 86 16.83 9.15 13.17
CA LYS A 86 17.17 9.80 14.44
C LYS A 86 18.48 10.56 14.26
N VAL A 87 18.43 11.89 14.46
CA VAL A 87 19.56 12.73 14.84
C VAL A 87 19.71 12.74 16.34
#